data_AF-A0A929B689-F1
#
_entry.id   AF-A0A929B689-F1
#
_cell.length_a   1.000
_cell.length_b   1.000
_cell.length_c   1.000
_cell.angle_alpha   90.00
_cell.angle_beta   90.00
_cell.angle_gamma   90.00
#
_symmetry.space_group_name_H-M   'P 1'
#
loop_
_entity.id
_entity.type
_entity.pdbx_description
1 polymer ?
#
loop_
_entity_poly.entity_id
_entity_poly.type
_entity_poly.pdbx_seq_one_letter_code
_entity_poly.pdbx_strand_id
1 'polypeptide(L)'
;MVEYSLFSDRTAVLATMHHKERVIAPILNRDLGVKVIVPANFDTDRFGTFTRDIARAGNQLEAARHKAEKVLAVTGEGLAIASEGSFFPHPAFPFVACDRELVLLRDRVNHLEIVGEELSTETNYAHTSIQTIEETLEFAQKVGFLEHALVAMTCKDTRDVAAPVKRDRQEIFKGIDRQTKLIEKKSSITLLENNKT
;
A
#
# COMPACT_ATOMS: atom_id res chain seq x y z
N MET A 1 38.39 -10.54 15.74
CA MET A 1 37.31 -10.12 16.66
C MET A 1 36.06 -10.84 16.22
N VAL A 2 35.38 -11.56 17.12
CA VAL A 2 34.08 -12.15 16.79
C VAL A 2 33.07 -11.03 16.88
N GLU A 3 32.58 -10.58 15.73
CA GLU A 3 31.53 -9.56 15.66
C GLU A 3 30.21 -10.23 16.03
N TYR A 4 29.78 -10.03 17.26
CA TYR A 4 28.46 -10.50 17.70
C TYR A 4 27.41 -9.58 17.08
N SER A 5 26.96 -9.92 15.87
CA SER A 5 25.76 -9.29 15.31
C SER A 5 24.56 -9.73 16.16
N LEU A 6 23.88 -8.75 16.77
CA LEU A 6 22.67 -8.89 17.59
C LEU A 6 21.57 -9.73 16.91
N PHE A 7 21.64 -9.84 15.58
CA PHE A 7 20.65 -10.49 14.74
C PHE A 7 21.16 -11.75 14.03
N SER A 8 22.46 -12.07 14.12
CA SER A 8 23.03 -13.22 13.41
C SER A 8 22.35 -14.52 13.80
N ASP A 9 22.13 -15.39 12.80
CA ASP A 9 21.54 -16.72 12.94
C ASP A 9 20.09 -16.75 13.47
N ARG A 10 19.45 -15.58 13.61
CA ARG A 10 18.04 -15.47 14.01
C ARG A 10 17.12 -15.55 12.80
N THR A 11 15.94 -16.09 13.04
CA THR A 11 14.83 -16.09 12.09
C THR A 11 14.00 -14.82 12.27
N ALA A 12 13.81 -14.07 11.20
CA ALA A 12 12.84 -12.98 11.12
C ALA A 12 11.64 -13.41 10.28
N VAL A 13 10.43 -13.11 10.75
CA VAL A 13 9.23 -13.29 9.95
C VAL A 13 8.87 -11.99 9.22
N LEU A 14 8.73 -12.06 7.89
CA LEU A 14 8.33 -10.91 7.08
C LEU A 14 6.81 -10.93 6.84
N ALA A 15 6.12 -9.92 7.35
CA ALA A 15 4.69 -9.70 7.12
C ALA A 15 4.46 -9.11 5.71
N THR A 16 4.33 -9.98 4.70
CA THR A 16 4.11 -9.58 3.29
C THR A 16 3.23 -10.57 2.53
N MET A 17 2.49 -10.08 1.53
CA MET A 17 1.80 -10.88 0.50
C MET A 17 2.37 -10.71 -0.91
N HIS A 18 3.12 -9.63 -1.18
CA HIS A 18 3.48 -9.22 -2.55
C HIS A 18 4.96 -9.43 -2.89
N HIS A 19 5.50 -10.60 -2.55
CA HIS A 19 6.86 -11.01 -2.91
C HIS A 19 8.01 -10.07 -2.47
N LYS A 20 7.76 -9.20 -1.48
CA LYS A 20 8.75 -8.26 -0.94
C LYS A 20 9.99 -8.97 -0.36
N GLU A 21 9.85 -10.24 0.01
CA GLU A 21 10.97 -11.08 0.46
C GLU A 21 12.09 -11.18 -0.59
N ARG A 22 11.78 -11.07 -1.88
CA ARG A 22 12.80 -11.15 -2.95
C ARG A 22 13.83 -10.02 -2.87
N VAL A 23 13.46 -8.88 -2.29
CA VAL A 23 14.34 -7.72 -2.11
C VAL A 23 14.86 -7.64 -0.68
N ILE A 24 13.98 -7.83 0.31
CA ILE A 24 14.32 -7.64 1.72
C ILE A 24 15.20 -8.79 2.25
N ALA A 25 14.88 -10.04 1.93
CA ALA A 25 15.56 -11.20 2.52
C ALA A 25 17.06 -11.28 2.17
N PRO A 26 17.49 -11.07 0.91
CA PRO A 26 18.91 -11.12 0.57
C PRO A 26 19.75 -10.06 1.31
N ILE A 27 19.19 -8.86 1.51
CA ILE A 27 19.88 -7.76 2.20
C ILE A 27 20.06 -8.09 3.68
N LEU A 28 18.97 -8.48 4.37
CA LEU A 28 19.03 -8.84 5.79
C LEU A 28 19.92 -10.06 6.05
N ASN A 29 19.94 -11.03 5.12
CA ASN A 29 20.81 -12.19 5.25
C ASN A 29 22.28 -11.81 5.09
N ARG A 30 22.62 -11.05 4.04
CA ARG A 30 24.00 -10.63 3.74
C ARG A 30 24.57 -9.74 4.84
N ASP A 31 23.80 -8.74 5.28
CA ASP A 31 24.34 -7.66 6.12
C ASP A 31 24.16 -7.94 7.62
N LEU A 32 23.15 -8.72 8.01
CA LEU A 32 22.83 -8.98 9.42
C LEU A 32 22.89 -10.46 9.82
N GLY A 33 23.05 -11.39 8.87
CA GLY A 33 23.01 -12.83 9.13
C GLY A 33 21.61 -13.37 9.47
N VAL A 34 20.56 -12.60 9.17
CA VAL A 34 19.16 -12.94 9.48
C VAL A 34 18.58 -13.88 8.43
N LYS A 35 17.86 -14.91 8.86
CA LYS A 35 17.07 -15.78 7.97
C LYS A 35 15.65 -15.25 7.91
N VAL A 36 15.17 -14.89 6.71
CA VAL A 36 13.80 -14.37 6.55
C VAL A 36 12.87 -15.48 6.11
N ILE A 37 11.73 -15.61 6.80
CA ILE A 37 10.62 -16.49 6.40
C ILE A 37 9.37 -15.66 6.13
N VAL A 38 8.55 -16.10 5.17
CA VAL A 38 7.24 -15.52 4.88
C VAL A 38 6.17 -16.51 5.34
N PRO A 39 5.24 -16.13 6.23
CA PRO A 39 4.18 -17.02 6.67
C PRO A 39 3.16 -17.22 5.56
N ALA A 40 2.92 -18.48 5.17
CA ALA A 40 2.08 -18.84 4.03
C ALA A 40 0.62 -18.33 4.11
N ASN A 41 0.08 -18.16 5.33
CA ASN A 41 -1.33 -17.81 5.57
C ASN A 41 -1.49 -16.45 6.28
N PHE A 42 -0.63 -15.48 5.99
CA PHE A 42 -0.68 -14.15 6.59
C PHE A 42 -1.16 -13.09 5.60
N ASP A 43 -2.46 -12.82 5.61
CA ASP A 43 -3.07 -11.77 4.80
C ASP A 43 -2.77 -10.38 5.39
N THR A 44 -1.85 -9.66 4.75
CA THR A 44 -1.45 -8.30 5.13
C THR A 44 -2.43 -7.22 4.72
N ASP A 45 -3.32 -7.47 3.78
CA ASP A 45 -4.27 -6.47 3.28
C ASP A 45 -5.34 -6.13 4.34
N ARG A 46 -5.57 -7.06 5.28
CA ARG A 46 -6.44 -6.88 6.46
C ARG A 46 -6.03 -5.72 7.37
N PHE A 47 -4.79 -5.25 7.26
CA PHE A 47 -4.26 -4.15 8.08
C PHE A 47 -4.33 -2.78 7.38
N GLY A 48 -4.81 -2.77 6.13
CA GLY A 48 -4.94 -1.59 5.30
C GLY A 48 -4.53 -1.89 3.87
N THR A 49 -5.31 -1.42 2.91
CA THR A 49 -5.00 -1.55 1.48
C THR A 49 -4.68 -0.18 0.87
N PHE A 50 -3.83 -0.18 -0.14
CA PHE A 50 -3.50 1.03 -0.90
C PHE A 50 -4.75 1.68 -1.54
N THR A 51 -5.70 0.86 -1.96
CA THR A 51 -6.95 1.26 -2.62
C THR A 51 -8.05 1.71 -1.66
N ARG A 52 -7.77 1.79 -0.35
CA ARG A 52 -8.67 2.33 0.69
C ARG A 52 -9.98 1.54 0.90
N ASP A 53 -10.14 0.37 0.30
CA ASP A 53 -11.22 -0.57 0.59
C ASP A 53 -11.13 -1.15 2.00
N ILE A 54 -9.91 -1.33 2.52
CA ILE A 54 -9.67 -1.63 3.93
C ILE A 54 -8.92 -0.44 4.51
N ALA A 55 -9.54 0.22 5.50
CA ALA A 55 -8.92 1.32 6.20
C ALA A 55 -7.70 0.83 6.98
N ARG A 56 -6.62 1.61 6.91
CA ARG A 56 -5.43 1.36 7.71
C ARG A 56 -5.73 1.52 9.19
N ALA A 57 -5.12 0.68 10.03
CA ALA A 57 -5.14 0.88 11.47
C ALA A 57 -4.17 2.02 11.86
N GLY A 58 -4.70 3.22 12.06
CA GLY A 58 -3.90 4.39 12.45
C GLY A 58 -3.06 4.95 11.29
N ASN A 59 -1.86 5.45 11.61
CA ASN A 59 -0.93 5.99 10.61
C ASN A 59 -0.10 4.87 9.95
N GLN A 60 0.78 5.22 9.02
CA GLN A 60 1.62 4.26 8.29
C GLN A 60 2.51 3.40 9.21
N LEU A 61 3.10 4.00 10.25
CA LEU A 61 3.93 3.30 11.23
C LEU A 61 3.08 2.39 12.13
N GLU A 62 1.91 2.85 12.59
CA GLU A 62 1.00 2.02 13.40
C GLU A 62 0.54 0.76 12.65
N ALA A 63 0.30 0.86 11.35
CA ALA A 63 -0.06 -0.30 10.55
C ALA A 63 1.09 -1.29 10.36
N ALA A 64 2.30 -0.79 10.09
CA ALA A 64 3.50 -1.63 10.06
C ALA A 64 3.71 -2.32 11.41
N ARG A 65 3.51 -1.61 12.53
CA ARG A 65 3.59 -2.16 13.88
C ARG A 65 2.52 -3.23 14.11
N HIS A 66 1.28 -2.99 13.73
CA HIS A 66 0.21 -3.99 13.83
C HIS A 66 0.50 -5.24 12.99
N LYS A 67 1.03 -5.09 11.77
CA LYS A 67 1.48 -6.21 10.93
C LYS A 67 2.57 -7.03 11.64
N ALA A 68 3.61 -6.35 12.14
CA ALA A 68 4.71 -6.99 12.86
C ALA A 68 4.22 -7.72 14.12
N GLU A 69 3.44 -7.06 14.97
CA GLU A 69 2.94 -7.67 16.21
C GLU A 69 2.02 -8.86 15.95
N LYS A 70 1.16 -8.77 14.91
CA LYS A 70 0.25 -9.86 14.59
C LYS A 70 0.98 -11.05 13.97
N VAL A 71 1.98 -10.82 13.12
CA VAL A 71 2.75 -11.93 12.54
C VAL A 71 3.56 -12.67 13.61
N LEU A 72 4.18 -11.93 14.55
CA LEU A 72 4.87 -12.51 15.70
C LEU A 72 3.93 -13.35 16.56
N ALA A 73 2.71 -12.86 16.80
CA ALA A 73 1.72 -13.59 17.58
C ALA A 73 1.25 -14.89 16.92
N VAL A 74 1.22 -14.94 15.58
CA VAL A 74 0.77 -16.12 14.83
C VAL A 74 1.88 -17.14 14.68
N THR A 75 3.13 -16.71 14.48
CA THR A 75 4.26 -17.63 14.25
C THR A 75 4.98 -18.04 15.53
N GLY A 76 4.88 -17.25 16.61
CA GLY A 76 5.67 -17.46 17.82
C GLY A 76 7.12 -16.99 17.71
N GLU A 77 7.51 -16.39 16.57
CA GLU A 77 8.85 -15.85 16.37
C GLU A 77 9.11 -14.62 17.25
N GLY A 78 10.39 -14.32 17.48
CA GLY A 78 10.83 -13.17 18.28
C GLY A 78 11.20 -11.92 17.48
N LEU A 79 11.35 -12.04 16.16
CA LEU A 79 11.82 -10.98 15.26
C LEU A 79 10.91 -10.89 14.05
N ALA A 80 10.41 -9.69 13.74
CA ALA A 80 9.55 -9.46 12.59
C ALA A 80 9.96 -8.25 11.79
N ILE A 81 9.71 -8.34 10.49
CA ILE A 81 9.83 -7.24 9.54
C ILE A 81 8.44 -6.95 8.97
N ALA A 82 8.08 -5.68 8.88
CA ALA A 82 6.88 -5.22 8.20
C ALA A 82 7.23 -4.03 7.30
N SER A 83 6.45 -3.80 6.26
CA SER A 83 6.61 -2.61 5.43
C SER A 83 5.27 -2.03 5.01
N GLU A 84 5.25 -0.71 4.82
CA GLU A 84 4.09 0.06 4.41
C GLU A 84 4.50 1.16 3.44
N GLY A 85 3.69 1.38 2.41
CA GLY A 85 3.84 2.46 1.43
C GLY A 85 2.66 3.42 1.49
N SER A 86 2.89 4.70 1.20
CA SER A 86 1.82 5.68 1.10
C SER A 86 2.18 6.80 0.14
N PHE A 87 1.23 7.18 -0.72
CA PHE A 87 1.36 8.36 -1.58
C PHE A 87 0.54 9.51 -0.99
N PHE A 88 1.12 10.71 -1.00
CA PHE A 88 0.51 11.93 -0.46
C PHE A 88 1.20 13.20 -1.02
N PRO A 89 0.63 14.40 -0.83
CA PRO A 89 1.32 15.64 -1.16
C PRO A 89 2.52 15.90 -0.24
N HIS A 90 3.63 16.38 -0.81
CA HIS A 90 4.87 16.62 -0.06
C HIS A 90 4.63 17.56 1.13
N PRO A 91 5.09 17.23 2.36
CA PRO A 91 4.78 17.99 3.57
C PRO A 91 5.16 19.47 3.50
N ALA A 92 6.29 19.78 2.85
CA ALA A 92 6.74 21.16 2.63
C ALA A 92 6.20 21.79 1.34
N PHE A 93 5.73 20.99 0.36
CA PHE A 93 5.32 21.45 -0.96
C PHE A 93 4.03 20.74 -1.41
N PRO A 94 2.84 21.17 -0.93
CA PRO A 94 1.59 20.42 -1.11
C PRO A 94 1.09 20.22 -2.55
N PHE A 95 1.77 20.80 -3.53
CA PHE A 95 1.49 20.63 -4.97
C PHE A 95 2.41 19.59 -5.64
N VAL A 96 3.39 19.04 -4.92
CA VAL A 96 4.28 17.98 -5.38
C VAL A 96 3.78 16.65 -4.80
N ALA A 97 3.54 15.66 -5.66
CA ALA A 97 3.25 14.31 -5.20
C ALA A 97 4.53 13.64 -4.66
N CYS A 98 4.41 12.89 -3.58
CA CYS A 98 5.48 12.04 -3.07
C CYS A 98 4.95 10.68 -2.63
N ASP A 99 5.83 9.69 -2.63
CA ASP A 99 5.66 8.42 -1.96
C ASP A 99 6.57 8.33 -0.73
N ARG A 100 6.07 7.70 0.33
CA ARG A 100 6.87 7.31 1.49
C ARG A 100 6.81 5.81 1.63
N GLU A 101 7.97 5.18 1.63
CA GLU A 101 8.14 3.77 1.94
C GLU A 101 8.73 3.62 3.34
N LEU A 102 8.16 2.73 4.14
CA LEU A 102 8.58 2.47 5.51
C LEU A 102 8.84 0.98 5.70
N VAL A 103 9.95 0.64 6.34
CA VAL A 103 10.29 -0.70 6.81
C VAL A 103 10.49 -0.66 8.32
N LEU A 104 9.79 -1.55 9.02
CA LEU A 104 9.85 -1.72 10.47
C LEU A 104 10.52 -3.06 10.78
N LEU A 105 11.54 -3.04 11.64
CA LEU A 105 12.07 -4.22 12.32
C LEU A 105 11.65 -4.18 13.79
N ARG A 106 10.98 -5.24 14.23
CA ARG A 106 10.49 -5.40 15.61
C ARG A 106 11.14 -6.61 16.25
N ASP A 107 11.85 -6.41 17.35
CA ASP A 107 12.53 -7.46 18.11
C ASP A 107 11.98 -7.54 19.54
N ARG A 108 11.26 -8.62 19.83
CA ARG A 108 10.70 -8.86 21.18
C ARG A 108 11.74 -9.36 22.17
N VAL A 109 12.80 -10.01 21.71
CA VAL A 109 13.84 -10.59 22.57
C VAL A 109 14.71 -9.49 23.17
N ASN A 110 15.08 -8.50 22.36
CA ASN A 110 15.91 -7.37 22.77
C ASN A 110 15.11 -6.08 23.02
N HIS A 111 13.78 -6.14 22.95
CA HIS A 111 12.88 -4.99 23.11
C HIS A 111 13.17 -3.82 22.15
N LEU A 112 13.55 -4.12 20.90
CA LEU A 112 13.88 -3.10 19.90
C LEU A 112 12.73 -2.86 18.92
N GLU A 113 12.64 -1.61 18.46
CA GLU A 113 11.85 -1.20 17.31
C GLU A 113 12.74 -0.27 16.47
N ILE A 114 13.01 -0.67 15.23
CA ILE A 114 13.86 0.08 14.30
C ILE A 114 13.01 0.41 13.07
N VAL A 115 12.98 1.69 12.69
CA VAL A 115 12.24 2.19 11.54
C VAL A 115 13.23 2.75 10.54
N GLY A 116 13.17 2.25 9.31
CA GLY A 116 13.78 2.88 8.14
C GLY A 116 12.67 3.43 7.25
N GLU A 117 12.86 4.63 6.72
CA GLU A 117 11.91 5.25 5.80
C GLU A 117 12.62 6.03 4.71
N GLU A 118 11.98 6.11 3.55
CA GLU A 118 12.42 6.92 2.41
C GLU A 118 11.22 7.72 1.89
N LEU A 119 11.46 8.99 1.56
CA LEU A 119 10.49 9.87 0.92
C LEU A 119 11.00 10.23 -0.48
N SER A 120 10.25 9.86 -1.51
CA SER A 120 10.60 10.12 -2.90
C SER A 120 9.55 10.99 -3.58
N THR A 121 10.00 11.91 -4.43
CA THR A 121 9.15 12.65 -5.37
C THR A 121 9.13 12.02 -6.76
N GLU A 122 9.94 10.99 -6.99
CA GLU A 122 10.00 10.23 -8.24
C GLU A 122 8.86 9.20 -8.26
N THR A 123 7.64 9.70 -8.48
CA THR A 123 6.43 8.87 -8.49
C THR A 123 5.53 9.18 -9.69
N ASN A 124 4.88 8.15 -10.22
CA ASN A 124 3.80 8.28 -11.19
C ASN A 124 2.42 8.53 -10.53
N TYR A 125 2.40 8.78 -9.22
CA TYR A 125 1.17 9.03 -8.48
C TYR A 125 0.47 10.30 -8.97
N ALA A 126 -0.66 10.10 -9.64
CA ALA A 126 -1.60 11.13 -10.00
C ALA A 126 -3.02 10.63 -9.81
N HIS A 127 -3.94 11.55 -9.55
CA HIS A 127 -5.37 11.26 -9.53
C HIS A 127 -6.13 12.43 -10.13
N THR A 128 -7.25 12.14 -10.77
CA THR A 128 -8.19 13.15 -11.26
C THR A 128 -9.61 12.59 -11.21
N SER A 129 -10.59 13.49 -11.19
CA SER A 129 -11.98 13.12 -11.48
C SER A 129 -12.19 13.22 -12.99
N ILE A 130 -12.96 12.29 -13.55
CA ILE A 130 -13.23 12.17 -14.99
C ILE A 130 -14.72 11.93 -15.22
N GLN A 131 -15.29 12.61 -16.20
CA GLN A 131 -16.68 12.48 -16.62
C GLN A 131 -16.80 11.74 -17.95
N THR A 132 -15.84 11.94 -18.87
CA THR A 132 -15.91 11.41 -20.24
C THR A 132 -14.88 10.31 -20.51
N ILE A 133 -15.05 9.59 -21.63
CA ILE A 133 -14.08 8.57 -22.05
C ILE A 133 -12.80 9.26 -22.55
N GLU A 134 -12.94 10.40 -23.21
CA GLU A 134 -11.86 11.22 -23.73
C GLU A 134 -10.93 11.66 -22.59
N GLU A 135 -11.48 12.22 -21.51
CA GLU A 135 -10.72 12.58 -20.30
C GLU A 135 -10.03 11.37 -19.67
N THR A 136 -10.68 10.20 -19.71
CA THR A 136 -10.12 8.94 -19.19
C THR A 136 -8.87 8.54 -19.97
N LEU A 137 -8.92 8.65 -21.30
CA LEU A 137 -7.80 8.29 -22.18
C LEU A 137 -6.66 9.32 -22.09
N GLU A 138 -6.98 10.61 -22.02
CA GLU A 138 -5.98 11.68 -21.82
C GLU A 138 -5.25 11.51 -20.48
N PHE A 139 -5.97 11.25 -19.39
CA PHE A 139 -5.36 10.96 -18.10
C PHE A 139 -4.47 9.72 -18.16
N ALA A 140 -4.97 8.63 -18.74
CA ALA A 140 -4.23 7.38 -18.87
C ALA A 140 -2.90 7.60 -19.63
N GLN A 141 -2.93 8.32 -20.75
CA GLN A 141 -1.71 8.65 -21.49
C GLN A 141 -0.74 9.48 -20.65
N LYS A 142 -1.24 10.51 -19.96
CA LYS A 142 -0.43 11.42 -19.13
C LYS A 142 0.33 10.70 -18.02
N VAL A 143 -0.27 9.67 -17.42
CA VAL A 143 0.34 8.95 -16.30
C VAL A 143 1.27 7.82 -16.73
N GLY A 144 1.34 7.48 -18.03
CA GLY A 144 2.15 6.36 -18.54
C GLY A 144 1.41 5.02 -18.51
N PHE A 145 0.10 5.03 -18.73
CA PHE A 145 -0.72 3.82 -18.72
C PHE A 145 -0.21 2.76 -19.72
N LEU A 146 -0.34 1.49 -19.32
CA LEU A 146 0.27 0.26 -19.88
C LEU A 146 1.65 -0.09 -19.31
N GLU A 147 2.40 0.85 -18.75
CA GLU A 147 3.58 0.53 -17.93
C GLU A 147 3.18 0.10 -16.51
N HIS A 148 2.01 0.53 -16.05
CA HIS A 148 1.39 0.17 -14.79
C HIS A 148 -0.14 0.12 -14.92
N ALA A 149 -0.79 -0.53 -13.97
CA ALA A 149 -2.24 -0.63 -13.91
C ALA A 149 -2.87 0.59 -13.22
N LEU A 150 -4.11 0.91 -13.61
CA LEU A 150 -4.90 1.97 -12.99
C LEU A 150 -5.93 1.41 -12.00
N VAL A 151 -6.36 2.30 -11.11
CA VAL A 151 -7.48 2.10 -10.19
C VAL A 151 -8.55 3.12 -10.53
N ALA A 152 -9.78 2.67 -10.73
CA ALA A 152 -10.95 3.53 -10.88
C ALA A 152 -11.84 3.43 -9.65
N MET A 153 -12.36 4.56 -9.19
CA MET A 153 -13.24 4.67 -8.04
C MET A 153 -14.47 5.48 -8.42
N THR A 154 -15.65 5.05 -8.02
CA THR A 154 -16.85 5.86 -8.21
C THR A 154 -16.86 7.03 -7.21
N CYS A 155 -17.10 8.25 -7.71
CA CYS A 155 -17.30 9.43 -6.88
C CYS A 155 -18.77 9.86 -6.98
N LYS A 156 -19.48 10.01 -5.86
CA LYS A 156 -20.73 10.78 -5.87
C LYS A 156 -20.39 12.25 -5.75
N ASP A 157 -21.02 13.05 -6.59
CA ASP A 157 -20.94 14.51 -6.62
C ASP A 157 -21.36 15.06 -5.24
N THR A 158 -20.41 15.55 -4.45
CA THR A 158 -20.69 16.16 -3.14
C THR A 158 -21.12 17.61 -3.33
N ARG A 159 -22.32 17.82 -3.88
CA ARG A 159 -22.96 19.15 -3.91
C ARG A 159 -23.88 19.42 -2.72
N ASP A 160 -24.16 18.43 -1.88
CA ASP A 160 -24.98 18.59 -0.67
C ASP A 160 -24.10 18.61 0.60
N VAL A 161 -23.71 19.80 1.01
CA VAL A 161 -22.90 20.10 2.22
C VAL A 161 -23.64 19.92 3.54
N ALA A 162 -24.90 19.48 3.54
CA ALA A 162 -25.77 19.52 4.72
C ALA A 162 -26.28 18.15 5.22
N ALA A 163 -25.99 17.04 4.55
CA ALA A 163 -26.42 15.71 5.01
C ALA A 163 -25.25 14.93 5.61
N PRO A 164 -25.41 14.24 6.76
CA PRO A 164 -24.41 13.31 7.24
C PRO A 164 -24.27 12.22 6.19
N VAL A 165 -23.12 12.20 5.51
CA VAL A 165 -22.81 11.26 4.44
C VAL A 165 -22.86 9.85 5.03
N LYS A 166 -24.00 9.17 4.86
CA LYS A 166 -24.03 7.71 4.96
C LYS A 166 -23.00 7.23 3.95
N ARG A 167 -21.92 6.59 4.44
CA ARG A 167 -20.89 5.96 3.61
C ARG A 167 -21.51 4.79 2.85
N ASP A 168 -22.30 5.09 1.83
CA ASP A 168 -22.62 4.10 0.81
C ASP A 168 -21.33 3.73 0.09
N ARG A 169 -21.13 2.42 -0.12
CA ARG A 169 -19.89 1.84 -0.63
C ARG A 169 -19.49 2.48 -1.96
N GLN A 170 -18.35 3.18 -1.98
CA GLN A 170 -17.64 3.49 -3.21
C GLN A 170 -17.25 2.17 -3.88
N GLU A 171 -17.52 2.06 -5.18
CA GLU A 171 -17.11 0.90 -5.97
C GLU A 171 -15.69 1.14 -6.46
N ILE A 172 -14.80 0.19 -6.19
CA ILE A 172 -13.37 0.28 -6.51
C ILE A 172 -13.02 -0.81 -7.51
N PHE A 173 -12.51 -0.40 -8.67
CA PHE A 173 -12.04 -1.28 -9.74
C PHE A 173 -10.52 -1.21 -9.81
N LYS A 174 -9.85 -2.32 -9.48
CA LYS A 174 -8.38 -2.42 -9.41
C LYS A 174 -7.83 -3.17 -10.64
N GLY A 175 -6.56 -2.97 -10.96
CA GLY A 175 -5.85 -3.78 -11.95
C GLY A 175 -6.34 -3.56 -13.39
N ILE A 176 -6.77 -2.33 -13.71
CA ILE A 176 -7.09 -1.96 -15.09
C ILE A 176 -5.76 -1.87 -15.83
N ASP A 177 -5.45 -2.85 -16.68
CA ASP A 177 -4.14 -3.08 -17.30
C ASP A 177 -4.18 -3.02 -18.84
N ARG A 178 -5.36 -2.79 -19.42
CA ARG A 178 -5.58 -2.71 -20.87
C ARG A 178 -6.63 -1.66 -21.18
N GLN A 179 -6.51 -1.03 -22.34
CA GLN A 179 -7.41 0.04 -22.79
C GLN A 179 -8.87 -0.43 -22.93
N THR A 180 -9.11 -1.65 -23.39
CA THR A 180 -10.47 -2.21 -23.48
C THR A 180 -11.15 -2.28 -22.12
N LYS A 181 -10.46 -2.83 -21.10
CA LYS A 181 -10.96 -2.86 -19.72
C LYS A 181 -11.22 -1.46 -19.17
N LEU A 182 -10.38 -0.48 -19.50
CA LEU A 182 -10.55 0.91 -19.06
C LEU A 182 -11.85 1.50 -19.59
N ILE A 183 -12.12 1.36 -20.89
CA ILE A 183 -13.34 1.84 -21.55
C ILE A 183 -14.58 1.09 -21.04
N GLU A 184 -14.49 -0.24 -20.90
CA GLU A 184 -15.56 -1.08 -20.34
C GLU A 184 -15.93 -0.65 -18.92
N LYS A 185 -14.93 -0.37 -18.07
CA LYS A 185 -15.17 0.09 -16.70
C LYS A 185 -15.77 1.48 -16.66
N LYS A 186 -15.30 2.45 -17.47
CA LYS A 186 -15.92 3.77 -17.54
C LYS A 186 -17.37 3.69 -17.99
N SER A 187 -17.66 2.91 -19.02
CA SER A 187 -19.03 2.71 -19.52
C SER A 187 -19.93 2.06 -18.47
N SER A 188 -19.42 1.07 -17.75
CA SER A 188 -20.14 0.40 -16.66
C SER A 188 -20.44 1.36 -15.50
N ILE A 189 -19.49 2.21 -15.12
CA ILE A 189 -19.68 3.23 -14.08
C ILE A 189 -20.75 4.25 -14.51
N THR A 190 -20.69 4.76 -15.74
CA THR A 190 -21.70 5.69 -16.27
C THR A 190 -23.11 5.06 -16.25
N LEU A 191 -23.25 3.77 -16.58
CA LEU A 191 -24.53 3.06 -16.50
C LEU A 191 -25.04 2.91 -15.05
N LEU A 192 -24.15 2.62 -14.10
CA LEU A 192 -24.48 2.53 -12.68
C LEU A 192 -24.92 3.87 -12.09
N GLU A 193 -24.34 4.98 -12.56
CA GLU A 193 -24.74 6.34 -12.17
C GLU A 193 -26.12 6.68 -12.71
N ASN A 194 -26.41 6.38 -13.98
CA ASN A 194 -27.70 6.69 -14.61
C ASN A 194 -28.87 5.85 -14.04
N ASN A 195 -28.63 4.59 -13.65
CA ASN A 195 -29.65 3.69 -13.11
C ASN A 195 -30.01 3.93 -11.63
N LYS A 196 -29.33 4.87 -10.96
CA LYS A 196 -29.60 5.27 -9.56
C LYS A 196 -30.42 6.57 -9.47
N THR A 197 -30.91 7.08 -10.60
CA THR A 197 -31.83 8.24 -10.74
C THR A 197 -33.26 7.75 -10.94
#